data_AF-Q82FN9-F1
#
_entry.id   AF-Q82FN9-F1
#
_cell.length_a   1.000
_cell.length_b   1.000
_cell.length_c   1.000
_cell.angle_alpha   90.00
_cell.angle_beta   90.00
_cell.angle_gamma   90.00
#
_symmetry.space_group_name_H-M   'P 1'
#
loop_
_entity.id
_entity.type
_entity.pdbx_description
1 polymer ?
#
loop_
_entity_poly.entity_id
_entity_poly.type
_entity_poly.pdbx_seq_one_letter_code
_entity_poly.pdbx_strand_id
1 'polypeptide(L)' 'MASIRTARVLAAVAALPLAAALFTGVAAADNGNSAITYQQAVGFGASNQSNTAQVNGSPFTTINQKNENVAVNFGNLW' A
#
# COMPACT_ATOMS: atom_id res chain seq x y z
N MET A 1 -6.19 -15.82 -55.47
CA MET A 1 -5.31 -15.94 -54.28
C MET A 1 -4.69 -14.63 -53.78
N ALA A 2 -4.68 -13.53 -54.57
CA ALA A 2 -4.13 -12.23 -54.12
C ALA A 2 -5.04 -11.46 -53.15
N SER A 3 -6.36 -11.44 -53.39
CA SER A 3 -7.34 -10.65 -52.60
C SER A 3 -7.40 -11.01 -51.10
N ILE A 4 -7.35 -12.30 -50.75
CA ILE A 4 -7.35 -12.75 -49.35
C ILE A 4 -6.08 -12.31 -48.61
N ARG A 5 -4.93 -12.28 -49.29
CA ARG A 5 -3.66 -11.83 -48.68
C ARG A 5 -3.73 -10.33 -48.39
N THR A 6 -4.22 -9.54 -49.35
CA THR A 6 -4.41 -8.10 -49.18
C THR A 6 -5.42 -7.77 -48.07
N ALA A 7 -6.55 -8.49 -48.03
CA ALA A 7 -7.56 -8.32 -46.98
C ALA A 7 -7.02 -8.64 -45.57
N ARG A 8 -6.20 -9.69 -45.44
CA ARG A 8 -5.55 -10.05 -44.16
C ARG A 8 -4.56 -8.98 -43.69
N VAL A 9 -3.80 -8.39 -44.61
CA VAL A 9 -2.85 -7.32 -44.28
C VAL A 9 -3.59 -6.07 -43.83
N LEU A 10 -4.65 -5.68 -44.53
CA LEU A 10 -5.50 -4.55 -44.14
C LEU A 10 -6.13 -4.76 -42.76
N ALA A 11 -6.62 -5.96 -42.48
CA ALA A 11 -7.18 -6.32 -41.17
C ALA A 11 -6.12 -6.24 -40.04
N ALA A 12 -4.89 -6.69 -40.31
CA ALA A 12 -3.80 -6.61 -39.34
C ALA A 12 -3.39 -5.17 -39.03
N VAL A 13 -3.32 -4.30 -40.04
CA VAL A 13 -3.00 -2.87 -39.87
C VAL A 13 -4.13 -2.16 -39.13
N ALA A 14 -5.39 -2.45 -39.46
CA ALA A 14 -6.55 -1.87 -38.79
C ALA A 14 -6.63 -2.23 -37.29
N ALA A 15 -6.03 -3.35 -36.87
CA ALA A 15 -6.00 -3.78 -35.47
C ALA A 15 -4.89 -3.11 -34.64
N LEU A 16 -3.95 -2.37 -35.25
CA LEU A 16 -2.82 -1.75 -34.54
C LEU A 16 -3.23 -0.80 -33.40
N PRO A 17 -4.26 0.05 -33.52
CA PRO A 17 -4.68 0.92 -32.41
C PRO A 17 -5.21 0.13 -31.21
N LEU A 18 -5.95 -0.95 -31.47
CA LEU A 18 -6.44 -1.87 -30.42
C LEU A 18 -5.28 -2.62 -29.76
N ALA A 19 -4.31 -3.09 -30.55
CA ALA A 19 -3.11 -3.71 -30.03
C ALA A 19 -2.29 -2.73 -29.17
N ALA A 20 -2.15 -1.47 -29.60
CA ALA A 20 -1.50 -0.44 -28.81
C ALA A 20 -2.23 -0.25 -27.47
N ALA A 21 -3.56 -0.14 -27.47
CA ALA A 21 -4.32 -0.01 -26.23
C ALA A 21 -4.16 -1.23 -25.31
N LEU A 22 -4.11 -2.45 -25.87
CA LEU A 22 -4.00 -3.68 -25.08
C LEU A 22 -2.60 -3.93 -24.52
N PHE A 23 -1.56 -3.52 -25.24
CA PHE A 23 -0.17 -3.88 -24.92
C PHE A 23 0.67 -2.73 -24.34
N THR A 24 0.18 -1.48 -24.35
CA THR A 24 0.92 -0.32 -23.80
C THR A 24 0.45 0.12 -22.40
N GLY A 25 -0.64 -0.45 -21.88
CA GLY A 25 -1.12 -0.15 -20.54
C GLY A 25 -0.19 -0.73 -19.45
N VAL A 26 0.24 0.11 -18.51
CA VAL A 26 0.82 -0.35 -17.24
C VAL A 26 -0.31 -0.56 -16.25
N ALA A 27 -0.47 -1.77 -15.73
CA ALA A 27 -1.33 -2.00 -14.57
C ALA A 27 -0.67 -1.30 -13.37
N ALA A 28 -1.13 -0.09 -13.04
CA ALA A 28 -0.80 0.53 -11.77
C ALA A 28 -1.45 -0.32 -10.66
N ALA A 29 -0.65 -1.14 -9.99
CA ALA A 29 -1.10 -1.77 -8.75
C ALA A 29 -1.36 -0.64 -7.75
N ASP A 30 -2.53 -0.66 -7.09
CA ASP A 30 -2.80 0.25 -5.99
C ASP A 30 -1.76 -0.02 -4.90
N ASN A 31 -0.91 0.96 -4.57
CA ASN A 31 0.00 0.89 -3.44
C ASN A 31 -0.78 1.07 -2.12
N GLY A 32 -2.00 0.53 -2.02
CA GLY A 32 -2.92 0.77 -0.93
C GLY A 32 -2.31 0.37 0.41
N ASN A 33 -2.14 1.35 1.31
CA ASN A 33 -1.75 1.12 2.69
C ASN A 33 -3.01 1.08 3.55
N SER A 34 -3.41 -0.12 3.98
CA SER A 34 -4.61 -0.31 4.82
C SER A 34 -4.22 -0.83 6.19
N ALA A 35 -4.66 -0.12 7.22
CA ALA A 35 -4.41 -0.46 8.62
C ALA A 35 -5.73 -0.60 9.35
N ILE A 36 -5.98 -1.76 9.96
CA ILE A 36 -7.16 -1.99 10.81
C ILE A 36 -6.67 -2.31 12.22
N THR A 37 -7.10 -1.52 13.21
CA THR A 37 -6.81 -1.78 14.63
C THR A 37 -8.13 -1.98 15.37
N TYR A 38 -8.34 -3.16 15.95
CA TYR A 38 -9.41 -3.42 16.89
C TYR A 38 -8.86 -3.45 18.31
N GLN A 39 -9.43 -2.65 19.20
CA GLN A 39 -9.12 -2.70 20.63
C GLN A 39 -10.40 -2.60 21.45
N GLN A 40 -10.63 -3.60 22.29
CA GLN A 40 -11.66 -3.59 23.31
C GLN A 40 -10.99 -3.85 24.66
N ALA A 41 -11.23 -2.99 25.64
CA ALA A 41 -10.84 -3.21 27.03
C ALA A 41 -12.12 -3.30 27.86
N VAL A 42 -12.35 -4.44 28.54
CA VAL A 42 -13.57 -4.66 29.34
C VAL A 42 -13.21 -5.19 30.73
N GLY A 43 -13.84 -4.64 31.76
CA GLY A 43 -13.61 -4.99 33.17
C GLY A 43 -12.89 -3.89 33.97
N PHE A 44 -12.98 -3.96 35.30
CA PHE A 44 -12.35 -2.99 36.20
C PHE A 44 -10.83 -3.17 36.20
N GLY A 45 -10.07 -2.11 35.92
CA GLY A 45 -8.61 -2.15 35.78
C GLY A 45 -8.09 -2.52 34.39
N ALA A 46 -8.97 -2.73 33.40
CA ALA A 46 -8.56 -3.02 32.03
C ALA A 46 -7.91 -1.79 31.38
N SER A 47 -6.65 -1.91 30.97
CA SER A 47 -5.91 -0.92 30.19
C SER A 47 -5.47 -1.54 28.88
N ASN A 48 -5.63 -0.83 27.77
CA ASN A 48 -5.26 -1.33 26.45
C ASN A 48 -4.52 -0.24 25.69
N GLN A 49 -3.24 -0.50 25.40
CA GLN A 49 -2.38 0.40 24.64
C GLN A 49 -2.08 -0.27 23.29
N SER A 50 -2.42 0.42 22.20
CA SER A 50 -2.03 -0.02 20.85
C SER A 50 -0.99 0.94 20.32
N ASN A 51 0.06 0.36 19.76
CA ASN A 51 1.06 1.08 19.01
C ASN A 51 1.10 0.46 17.60
N THR A 52 0.30 1.00 16.68
CA THR A 52 0.30 0.57 15.27
C THR A 52 1.00 1.60 14.40
N ALA A 53 1.90 1.13 13.52
CA ALA A 53 2.62 1.94 12.56
C ALA A 53 2.62 1.21 11.21
N GLN A 54 2.52 1.98 10.14
CA GLN A 54 2.48 1.47 8.77
C GLN A 54 3.36 2.36 7.89
N VAL A 55 4.04 1.73 6.94
CA VAL A 55 4.93 2.40 5.99
C VAL A 55 4.54 1.92 4.59
N ASN A 56 4.42 2.87 3.68
CA ASN A 56 4.06 2.62 2.29
C ASN A 56 5.04 3.30 1.34
N GLY A 57 5.52 2.56 0.34
CA GLY A 57 6.34 3.12 -0.75
C GLY A 57 7.73 3.60 -0.35
N SER A 58 8.28 3.20 0.81
CA SER A 58 9.60 3.67 1.25
C SER A 58 10.71 2.64 1.03
N PRO A 59 11.85 3.00 0.39
CA PRO A 59 13.01 2.12 0.26
C PRO A 59 13.78 1.93 1.57
N PHE A 60 13.71 2.90 2.50
CA PHE A 60 14.28 2.80 3.85
C PHE A 60 13.44 3.61 4.85
N THR A 61 12.88 2.95 5.87
CA THR A 61 12.22 3.63 6.99
C THR A 61 12.53 2.93 8.31
N THR A 62 12.91 3.72 9.30
CA THR A 62 13.05 3.25 10.68
C THR A 62 11.80 3.63 11.45
N ILE A 63 11.10 2.63 11.99
CA ILE A 63 9.94 2.82 12.87
C ILE A 63 10.42 2.62 14.32
N ASN A 64 10.25 3.63 15.17
CA ASN A 64 10.49 3.52 16.61
C ASN A 64 9.15 3.62 17.36
N GLN A 65 8.67 2.48 17.87
CA GLN A 65 7.41 2.35 18.63
C GLN A 65 7.66 2.01 20.10
N LYS A 66 8.78 2.46 20.66
CA LYS A 66 9.06 2.20 22.07
C LYS A 66 7.96 2.75 22.96
N ASN A 67 7.55 1.93 23.92
CA ASN A 67 6.62 2.29 24.99
C ASN A 67 7.45 2.47 26.27
N GLU A 68 8.05 3.66 26.43
CA GLU A 68 8.92 3.97 27.57
C GLU A 68 8.12 4.74 28.63
N ASN A 69 8.14 4.23 29.87
CA ASN A 69 7.53 4.92 31.00
C ASN A 69 8.60 5.78 31.69
N VAL A 70 8.46 7.10 31.63
CA VAL A 70 9.39 8.02 32.28
C VAL A 70 8.95 8.24 33.73
N ALA A 71 9.71 7.70 34.68
CA ALA A 71 9.51 7.97 36.10
C ALA A 71 10.30 9.22 36.49
N VAL A 72 9.59 10.31 36.81
CA VAL A 72 10.19 11.49 37.43
C VAL A 72 10.09 11.33 38.93
N ASN A 73 11.24 11.26 39.60
CA ASN A 73 11.30 11.19 41.05
C ASN A 73 11.80 12.54 41.59
N PHE A 74 10.99 13.21 42.40
CA PHE A 74 11.41 14.45 43.05
C PHE A 74 12.07 14.09 44.39
N GLY A 75 13.37 14.32 44.49
CA GLY A 75 14.04 14.32 45.79
C GLY A 75 13.67 15.59 46.55
N ASN A 76 13.56 15.50 47.88
CA ASN A 76 13.36 16.68 48.72
C ASN A 76 14.43 17.72 48.41
N LEU A 77 14.00 18.86 47.87
CA LEU A 77 14.78 20.08 47.88
C LEU A 77 14.57 20.65 49.28
N TRP A 78 15.54 20.37 50.16
CA TRP A 78 15.68 20.79 51.56
C TRP A 78 14.59 20.36 52.56
#